data_AF-A0A6V8CKN8-F1
#
_entry.id   AF-A0A6V8CKN8-F1
#
_cell.length_a   1.000
_cell.length_b   1.000
_cell.length_c   1.000
_cell.angle_alpha   90.00
_cell.angle_beta   90.00
_cell.angle_gamma   90.00
#
_symmetry.space_group_name_H-M   'P 1'
#
loop_
_entity.id
_entity.type
_entity.pdbx_description
1 polymer ?
#
loop_
_entity_poly.entity_id
_entity_poly.type
_entity_poly.pdbx_seq_one_letter_code
_entity_poly.pdbx_strand_id
1 'polypeptide(L)'
;MPKIEPILNGKSKPKFPKDISSQYALTCALSVRSKNMDHYKNAFLYLSEKASMEWLNQCAYEASSICAANGDSKALIDVVTQNKELMKVAERLTNLLNA
;
A
#
# COMPACT_ATOMS: atom_id res chain seq x y z
N MET A 1 12.78 6.00 12.14
CA MET A 1 12.00 5.54 10.96
C MET A 1 11.82 4.02 11.02
N PRO A 2 10.62 3.47 10.77
CA PRO A 2 10.40 2.02 10.75
C PRO A 2 11.27 1.29 9.73
N LYS A 3 11.61 0.02 10.01
CA LYS A 3 12.32 -0.84 9.04
C LYS A 3 11.33 -1.29 7.96
N ILE A 4 11.71 -1.11 6.69
CA ILE A 4 10.85 -1.39 5.54
C ILE A 4 10.70 -2.90 5.29
N GLU A 5 11.82 -3.63 5.26
CA GLU A 5 11.81 -5.06 4.89
C GLU A 5 10.92 -5.92 5.81
N PRO A 6 10.90 -5.74 7.14
CA PRO A 6 9.97 -6.49 7.98
C PRO A 6 8.50 -6.21 7.67
N ILE A 7 8.15 -4.99 7.24
CA ILE A 7 6.78 -4.65 6.84
C ILE A 7 6.43 -5.33 5.53
N LEU A 8 7.29 -5.21 4.51
CA LEU A 8 7.07 -5.81 3.19
C LEU A 8 7.02 -7.34 3.23
N ASN A 9 7.73 -7.96 4.16
CA ASN A 9 7.67 -9.40 4.40
C ASN A 9 6.50 -9.83 5.31
N GLY A 10 5.64 -8.90 5.74
CA GLY A 10 4.50 -9.20 6.63
C GLY A 10 4.90 -9.62 8.05
N LYS A 11 6.17 -9.39 8.45
CA LYS A 11 6.73 -9.80 9.75
C LYS A 11 6.54 -8.76 10.85
N SER A 12 6.21 -7.51 10.50
CA SER A 12 5.96 -6.46 11.48
C SER A 12 4.95 -5.43 11.00
N LYS A 13 4.28 -4.79 11.96
CA LYS A 13 3.33 -3.70 11.74
C LYS A 13 3.58 -2.55 12.73
N PRO A 14 4.75 -1.88 12.64
CA PRO A 14 5.12 -0.81 13.56
C PRO A 14 4.14 0.37 13.48
N LYS A 15 4.11 1.22 14.52
CA LYS A 15 3.30 2.45 14.47
C LYS A 15 3.71 3.30 13.27
N PHE A 16 2.71 3.86 12.58
CA PHE A 16 2.96 4.82 11.52
C PHE A 16 3.58 6.10 12.11
N PRO A 17 4.56 6.74 11.44
CA PRO A 17 5.19 7.95 11.93
C PRO A 17 4.21 9.10 12.14
N LYS A 18 4.58 10.05 13.01
CA LYS A 18 3.76 11.24 13.29
C LYS A 18 4.17 12.45 12.44
N ASP A 19 5.45 12.57 12.11
CA ASP A 19 5.98 13.66 11.32
C ASP A 19 5.77 13.40 9.82
N ILE A 20 5.29 14.41 9.11
CA ILE A 20 4.89 14.32 7.68
C ILE A 20 6.05 13.82 6.81
N SER A 21 7.28 14.26 7.06
CA SER A 21 8.45 13.83 6.28
C SER A 21 8.71 12.33 6.44
N SER A 22 8.61 11.77 7.65
CA SER A 22 8.73 10.32 7.84
C SER A 22 7.53 9.54 7.30
N GLN A 23 6.33 10.12 7.32
CA GLN A 23 5.14 9.49 6.71
C GLN A 23 5.33 9.34 5.21
N TYR A 24 5.76 10.42 4.55
CA TYR A 24 6.08 10.42 3.12
C TYR A 24 7.22 9.45 2.81
N ALA A 25 8.34 9.54 3.54
CA ALA A 25 9.50 8.67 3.31
C ALA A 25 9.17 7.18 3.50
N LEU A 26 8.37 6.84 4.52
CA LEU A 26 7.92 5.47 4.74
C LEU A 26 7.02 4.99 3.60
N THR A 27 6.04 5.79 3.20
CA THR A 27 5.07 5.44 2.15
C THR A 27 5.77 5.22 0.81
N CYS A 28 6.63 6.15 0.40
CA CYS A 28 7.45 6.04 -0.81
C CYS A 28 8.40 4.82 -0.75
N ALA A 29 9.00 4.56 0.42
CA ALA A 29 9.87 3.38 0.56
C ALA A 29 9.10 2.06 0.46
N LEU A 30 7.82 2.01 0.88
CA LEU A 30 7.00 0.81 0.75
C LEU A 30 6.64 0.50 -0.71
N SER A 31 6.33 1.50 -1.53
CA SER A 31 6.03 1.31 -2.96
C SER A 31 7.30 1.01 -3.77
N VAL A 32 8.36 1.80 -3.60
CA VAL A 32 9.59 1.72 -4.41
C VAL A 32 10.44 0.50 -4.06
N ARG A 33 10.44 0.04 -2.79
CA ARG A 33 11.23 -1.13 -2.37
C ARG A 33 10.46 -2.45 -2.44
N SER A 34 9.22 -2.42 -2.91
CA SER A 34 8.47 -3.65 -3.22
C SER A 34 9.08 -4.34 -4.43
N LYS A 35 9.35 -5.65 -4.29
CA LYS A 35 10.04 -6.46 -5.31
C LYS A 35 9.14 -7.51 -5.95
N ASN A 36 7.95 -7.72 -5.38
CA ASN A 36 6.98 -8.71 -5.81
C ASN A 36 5.59 -8.32 -5.28
N MET A 37 4.57 -9.04 -5.74
CA MET A 37 3.17 -8.77 -5.40
C MET A 37 2.84 -8.97 -3.91
N ASP A 38 3.54 -9.88 -3.22
CA ASP A 38 3.38 -10.04 -1.77
C ASP A 38 3.85 -8.82 -0.99
N HIS A 39 4.91 -8.13 -1.46
CA HIS A 39 5.36 -6.88 -0.86
C HIS A 39 4.28 -5.80 -0.99
N TYR A 40 3.69 -5.63 -2.17
CA TYR A 40 2.61 -4.66 -2.38
C TYR A 40 1.38 -4.98 -1.53
N LYS A 41 0.97 -6.25 -1.49
CA LYS A 41 -0.10 -6.73 -0.60
C LYS A 41 0.16 -6.34 0.85
N ASN A 42 1.34 -6.64 1.37
CA ASN A 42 1.69 -6.36 2.76
C ASN A 42 1.82 -4.86 3.04
N ALA A 43 2.33 -4.08 2.09
CA ALA A 43 2.37 -2.62 2.17
C ALA A 43 0.97 -2.01 2.26
N PHE A 44 0.05 -2.43 1.39
CA PHE A 44 -1.34 -1.95 1.42
C PHE A 44 -2.06 -2.34 2.71
N LEU A 45 -1.91 -3.58 3.17
CA LEU A 45 -2.50 -4.03 4.44
C LEU A 45 -1.93 -3.27 5.64
N TYR A 46 -0.63 -2.95 5.60
CA TYR A 46 0.01 -2.15 6.65
C TYR A 46 -0.57 -0.73 6.67
N LEU A 47 -0.64 -0.06 5.52
CA LEU A 47 -1.12 1.31 5.42
C LEU A 47 -2.62 1.42 5.72
N SER A 48 -3.44 0.45 5.29
CA SER A 48 -4.87 0.42 5.62
C SER A 48 -5.14 0.28 7.11
N GLU A 49 -4.22 -0.35 7.86
CA GLU A 49 -4.35 -0.54 9.30
C GLU A 49 -3.72 0.60 10.12
N LYS A 50 -2.59 1.15 9.66
CA LYS A 50 -1.76 2.05 10.49
C LYS A 50 -1.76 3.50 10.05
N ALA A 51 -2.16 3.81 8.81
CA ALA A 51 -2.10 5.15 8.24
C ALA A 51 -3.49 5.68 7.88
N SER A 52 -3.55 6.97 7.50
CA SER A 52 -4.76 7.54 6.89
C SER A 52 -4.91 7.07 5.44
N MET A 53 -6.11 7.25 4.89
CA MET A 53 -6.41 6.89 3.49
C MET A 53 -5.55 7.65 2.47
N GLU A 54 -5.08 8.86 2.82
CA GLU A 54 -4.16 9.64 1.99
C GLU A 54 -2.89 8.86 1.65
N TRP A 55 -2.22 8.30 2.66
CA TRP A 55 -0.97 7.57 2.47
C TRP A 55 -1.17 6.22 1.77
N LEU A 56 -2.29 5.54 2.04
CA LEU A 56 -2.67 4.34 1.29
C LEU A 56 -2.87 4.67 -0.20
N ASN A 57 -3.61 5.73 -0.51
CA ASN A 57 -3.87 6.15 -1.88
C ASN A 57 -2.58 6.56 -2.60
N GLN A 58 -1.68 7.28 -1.92
CA GLN A 58 -0.36 7.60 -2.48
C GLN A 58 0.43 6.33 -2.82
N CYS A 59 0.52 5.37 -1.88
CA CYS A 59 1.21 4.11 -2.14
C CYS A 59 0.58 3.32 -3.28
N ALA A 60 -0.75 3.30 -3.39
CA ALA A 60 -1.46 2.63 -4.46
C ALA A 60 -1.23 3.30 -5.83
N TYR A 61 -1.17 4.63 -5.87
CA TYR A 61 -0.83 5.39 -7.07
C TYR A 61 0.62 5.11 -7.53
N GLU A 62 1.58 5.15 -6.61
CA GLU A 62 2.98 4.83 -6.92
C GLU A 62 3.15 3.38 -7.36
N ALA A 63 2.53 2.43 -6.66
CA ALA A 63 2.56 1.01 -7.02
C ALA A 63 1.92 0.76 -8.40
N SER A 64 0.79 1.40 -8.70
CA SER A 64 0.15 1.25 -10.02
C SER A 64 1.02 1.83 -11.14
N SER A 65 1.68 2.97 -10.90
CA SER A 65 2.64 3.56 -11.85
C SER A 65 3.84 2.64 -12.11
N ILE A 66 4.43 2.07 -11.05
CA ILE A 66 5.57 1.13 -11.16
C ILE A 66 5.14 -0.15 -11.89
N CYS A 67 4.01 -0.75 -11.50
CA CYS A 67 3.53 -1.99 -12.12
C CYS A 67 3.12 -1.76 -13.58
N ALA A 68 2.54 -0.61 -13.92
CA ALA A 68 2.24 -0.26 -15.31
C ALA A 68 3.50 -0.18 -16.17
N ALA A 69 4.57 0.43 -15.65
CA ALA A 69 5.85 0.50 -16.35
C ALA A 69 6.49 -0.89 -16.56
N ASN A 70 6.23 -1.85 -15.65
CA ASN A 70 6.78 -3.19 -15.70
C ASN A 70 5.90 -4.23 -16.40
N GLY A 71 4.67 -3.86 -16.82
CA GLY A 71 3.70 -4.81 -17.40
C GLY A 71 2.94 -5.65 -16.36
N ASP A 72 3.03 -5.32 -15.08
CA ASP A 72 2.47 -6.06 -13.94
C ASP A 72 1.12 -5.54 -13.44
N SER A 73 0.49 -4.60 -14.15
CA SER A 73 -0.78 -3.97 -13.70
C SER A 73 -1.87 -4.98 -13.33
N LYS A 74 -2.02 -6.04 -14.12
CA LYS A 74 -3.02 -7.09 -13.85
C LYS A 74 -2.72 -7.81 -12.53
N ALA A 75 -1.46 -8.16 -12.29
CA ALA A 75 -1.04 -8.83 -11.07
C ALA A 75 -1.29 -7.94 -9.83
N LEU A 76 -1.09 -6.62 -9.95
CA LEU A 76 -1.42 -5.69 -8.87
C LEU A 76 -2.94 -5.60 -8.60
N ILE A 77 -3.76 -5.63 -9.65
CA ILE A 77 -5.24 -5.69 -9.50
C ILE A 77 -5.64 -7.00 -8.81
N ASP A 78 -5.02 -8.12 -9.19
CA ASP A 78 -5.25 -9.43 -8.58
C ASP A 78 -4.93 -9.39 -7.07
N VAL A 79 -3.85 -8.72 -6.65
CA VAL A 79 -3.52 -8.52 -5.21
C VAL A 79 -4.68 -7.87 -4.45
N VAL A 80 -5.30 -6.83 -5.01
CA VAL A 80 -6.38 -6.10 -4.34
C VAL A 80 -7.67 -6.92 -4.33
N THR A 81 -8.04 -7.47 -5.49
CA THR A 81 -9.33 -8.18 -5.68
C THR A 81 -9.36 -9.54 -4.99
N GLN A 82 -8.23 -10.25 -4.88
CA GLN A 82 -8.16 -11.55 -4.20
C GLN A 82 -8.00 -11.42 -2.67
N ASN A 83 -7.69 -10.22 -2.15
CA ASN A 83 -7.60 -9.97 -0.72
C ASN A 83 -8.87 -9.29 -0.19
N LYS A 84 -9.65 -10.02 0.61
CA LYS A 84 -10.93 -9.52 1.16
C LYS A 84 -10.81 -8.19 1.92
N GLU A 85 -9.72 -7.96 2.63
CA GLU A 85 -9.55 -6.72 3.40
C GLU A 85 -9.23 -5.53 2.48
N LEU A 86 -8.35 -5.74 1.48
CA LEU A 86 -8.07 -4.70 0.49
C LEU A 86 -9.28 -4.39 -0.39
N MET A 87 -10.06 -5.42 -0.77
CA MET A 87 -11.29 -5.23 -1.54
C MET A 87 -12.34 -4.42 -0.75
N LYS A 88 -12.52 -4.67 0.55
CA LYS A 88 -13.38 -3.84 1.41
C LYS A 88 -12.93 -2.38 1.45
N VAL A 89 -11.62 -2.14 1.49
CA VAL A 89 -11.07 -0.77 1.46
C VAL A 89 -11.37 -0.09 0.13
N ALA A 90 -11.21 -0.81 -0.99
CA ALA A 90 -11.54 -0.32 -2.32
C ALA A 90 -13.05 -0.01 -2.46
N GLU A 91 -13.94 -0.89 -1.98
CA GLU A 91 -15.39 -0.66 -1.96
C GLU A 91 -15.76 0.58 -1.15
N ARG A 92 -15.14 0.76 0.02
CA ARG A 92 -15.37 1.95 0.86
C ARG A 92 -14.98 3.23 0.15
N LEU A 93 -13.86 3.24 -0.59
CA LEU A 93 -13.45 4.38 -1.40
C LEU A 93 -14.44 4.68 -2.51
N THR A 94 -14.86 3.67 -3.27
CA THR A 94 -15.84 3.81 -4.35
C THR A 94 -17.16 4.40 -3.82
N ASN A 95 -17.62 3.94 -2.67
CA ASN A 95 -18.84 4.46 -2.05
C ASN A 95 -18.71 5.92 -1.62
N LEU A 96 -17.55 6.35 -1.13
CA LEU A 96 -17.30 7.76 -0.77
C LEU A 96 -17.26 8.68 -1.99
N LEU A 97 -16.79 8.20 -3.15
CA LEU A 97 -16.74 8.97 -4.39
C LEU A 97 -18.11 9.08 -5.09
N ASN A 98 -19.02 8.16 -4.78
CA ASN A 98 -20.37 8.11 -5.35
C ASN A 98 -21.44 8.72 -4.43
N ALA A 99 -21.05 9.27 -3.28
CA ALA A 99 -21.93 9.92 -2.29
C ALA A 99 -22.04 11.42 -2.54
#